data_AF-A0A3B4Z9M5-F1
#
_entry.id   AF-A0A3B4Z9M5-F1
#
_cell.length_a   1.000
_cell.length_b   1.000
_cell.length_c   1.000
_cell.angle_alpha   90.00
_cell.angle_beta   90.00
_cell.angle_gamma   90.00
#
_symmetry.space_group_name_H-M   'P 1'
#
loop_
_entity.id
_entity.type
_entity.pdbx_description
1 polymer ?
#
loop_
_entity_poly.entity_id
_entity_poly.type
_entity_poly.pdbx_seq_one_letter_code
_entity_poly.pdbx_strand_id
1 'polypeptide(L)'
;MEALLCVGVSRLKKENSIASSRKPIYTRCPQARGLESVAPLVSTAEETSDPIPTTIKGTIPTWINGSFLRNGPGKFEFGEDRYTHWFDGMAMMHRFHICEGNVTYNSRFLRSDSYVRNSEKNRIVVSEFGTLAMPDPCKNIFARFFSPHPLSTQ
;
A
#
# COMPACT_ATOMS: atom_id res chain seq x y z
N MET A 1 28.69 1.13 23.15
CA MET A 1 27.57 0.21 23.45
C MET A 1 26.50 0.44 22.41
N GLU A 2 26.66 -0.18 21.24
CA GLU A 2 25.71 -0.11 20.12
C GLU A 2 24.58 -1.12 20.39
N ALA A 3 23.39 -0.64 20.74
CA ALA A 3 22.21 -1.48 20.87
C ALA A 3 21.47 -1.53 19.53
N LEU A 4 21.78 -2.55 18.73
CA LEU A 4 21.10 -2.81 17.46
C LEU A 4 19.72 -3.42 17.75
N LEU A 5 18.66 -2.59 17.77
CA LEU A 5 17.30 -3.06 17.96
C LEU A 5 16.74 -3.60 16.63
N CYS A 6 16.63 -4.92 16.50
CA CYS A 6 16.01 -5.56 15.33
C CYS A 6 14.64 -6.14 15.74
N VAL A 7 13.57 -5.35 15.58
CA VAL A 7 12.19 -5.81 15.84
C VAL A 7 11.66 -6.46 14.57
N GLY A 8 11.54 -7.78 14.58
CA GLY A 8 10.98 -8.56 13.47
C GLY A 8 9.54 -8.94 13.76
N VAL A 9 8.63 -8.64 12.85
CA VAL A 9 7.26 -9.20 12.82
C VAL A 9 7.26 -10.35 11.83
N SER A 10 7.03 -11.58 12.29
CA SER A 10 7.00 -12.77 11.43
C SER A 10 5.59 -13.03 10.89
N ARG A 11 5.45 -13.14 9.56
CA ARG A 11 4.20 -13.43 8.84
C ARG A 11 4.06 -14.94 8.58
N LEU A 12 2.94 -15.54 8.99
CA LEU A 12 2.57 -16.91 8.59
C LEU A 12 2.01 -16.88 7.16
N LYS A 13 2.62 -17.65 6.25
CA LYS A 13 2.29 -17.68 4.82
C LYS A 13 1.34 -18.86 4.55
N LYS A 14 0.18 -18.58 3.96
CA LYS A 14 -0.74 -19.61 3.43
C LYS A 14 -0.61 -19.60 1.91
N GLU A 15 -0.21 -20.73 1.34
CA GLU A 15 -0.05 -20.92 -0.10
C GLU A 15 -1.41 -21.22 -0.74
N ASN A 16 -1.68 -20.59 -1.89
CA ASN A 16 -2.66 -21.08 -2.84
C ASN A 16 -2.24 -20.71 -4.27
N SER A 17 -2.34 -21.70 -5.15
CA SER A 17 -2.00 -21.69 -6.57
C SER A 17 -3.22 -21.32 -7.43
N ILE A 18 -2.99 -20.76 -8.64
CA ILE A 18 -3.60 -21.15 -9.94
C ILE A 18 -3.27 -20.13 -11.08
N ALA A 19 -2.81 -20.72 -12.21
CA ALA A 19 -2.85 -20.42 -13.65
C ALA A 19 -2.71 -19.01 -14.32
N SER A 20 -1.64 -18.90 -15.11
CA SER A 20 -1.53 -18.58 -16.56
C SER A 20 -2.37 -17.47 -17.23
N SER A 21 -1.70 -16.39 -17.66
CA SER A 21 -1.89 -15.78 -18.99
C SER A 21 -0.69 -14.91 -19.43
N ARG A 22 -0.62 -14.65 -20.75
CA ARG A 22 0.53 -14.27 -21.60
C ARG A 22 1.25 -12.97 -21.19
N LYS A 23 2.60 -12.97 -21.18
CA LYS A 23 3.43 -11.79 -20.84
C LYS A 23 3.99 -11.08 -22.09
N PRO A 24 3.94 -9.73 -22.17
CA PRO A 24 4.58 -8.98 -23.25
C PRO A 24 6.11 -8.96 -23.08
N ILE A 25 6.82 -8.90 -24.22
CA ILE A 25 8.28 -8.92 -24.29
C ILE A 25 8.79 -7.50 -23.96
N TYR A 26 9.18 -7.28 -22.71
CA TYR A 26 10.08 -6.19 -22.35
C TYR A 26 11.50 -6.75 -22.28
N THR A 27 12.43 -6.17 -23.03
CA THR A 27 13.85 -6.56 -23.04
C THR A 27 14.39 -6.43 -21.62
N ARG A 28 14.60 -7.57 -20.94
CA ARG A 28 15.11 -7.60 -19.57
C ARG A 28 16.53 -7.03 -19.54
N CYS A 29 16.71 -5.96 -18.78
CA CYS A 29 18.02 -5.58 -18.27
C CYS A 29 18.65 -6.81 -17.58
N PRO A 30 19.96 -7.09 -17.75
CA PRO A 30 20.60 -8.24 -17.14
C PRO A 30 20.29 -8.27 -15.65
N GLN A 31 19.73 -9.40 -15.19
CA GLN A 31 19.33 -9.57 -13.80
C GLN A 31 20.58 -9.38 -12.92
N ALA A 32 20.65 -8.27 -12.19
CA ALA A 32 21.71 -8.03 -11.22
C ALA A 32 21.71 -9.22 -10.23
N ARG A 33 22.78 -10.01 -10.24
CA ARG A 33 22.89 -11.21 -9.41
C ARG A 33 23.22 -10.79 -7.98
N GLY A 34 22.50 -11.33 -7.00
CA GLY A 34 22.76 -11.10 -5.58
C GLY A 34 22.00 -9.93 -4.93
N LEU A 35 21.14 -9.23 -5.68
CA LEU A 35 20.22 -8.25 -5.07
C LEU A 35 18.89 -8.94 -4.73
N GLU A 36 18.46 -8.80 -3.48
CA GLU A 36 17.11 -9.20 -3.08
C GLU A 36 16.09 -8.33 -3.81
N SER A 37 15.00 -8.95 -4.30
CA SER A 37 13.92 -8.21 -4.94
C SER A 37 13.21 -7.34 -3.91
N VAL A 38 13.04 -6.05 -4.22
CA VAL A 38 12.24 -5.12 -3.40
C VAL A 38 10.73 -5.33 -3.57
N ALA A 39 10.30 -6.19 -4.50
CA ALA A 39 8.89 -6.44 -4.78
C ALA A 39 8.04 -6.78 -3.54
N PRO A 40 8.52 -7.55 -2.54
CA PRO A 40 7.77 -7.81 -1.31
C PRO A 40 7.47 -6.55 -0.49
N LEU A 41 8.33 -5.53 -0.56
CA LEU A 41 8.15 -4.26 0.15
C LEU A 41 7.07 -3.37 -0.47
N VAL A 42 6.75 -3.59 -1.74
CA VAL A 42 5.75 -2.84 -2.52
C VAL A 42 4.53 -3.71 -2.81
N SER A 43 4.09 -4.45 -1.80
CA SER A 43 2.91 -5.32 -1.87
C SER A 43 1.88 -4.92 -0.82
N THR A 44 0.59 -5.20 -1.08
CA THR A 44 -0.49 -4.85 -0.16
C THR A 44 -0.30 -5.60 1.16
N ALA A 45 -0.27 -4.85 2.25
CA ALA A 45 -0.25 -5.34 3.61
C ALA A 45 -1.66 -5.33 4.21
N GLU A 46 -1.91 -6.27 5.12
CA GLU A 46 -3.16 -6.30 5.88
C GLU A 46 -3.10 -5.32 7.04
N GLU A 47 -4.25 -4.73 7.36
CA GLU A 47 -4.40 -3.85 8.51
C GLU A 47 -4.42 -4.68 9.80
N THR A 48 -3.55 -4.35 10.76
CA THR A 48 -3.54 -4.98 12.09
C THR A 48 -4.03 -3.95 13.10
N SER A 49 -5.35 -3.80 13.24
CA SER A 49 -5.94 -2.74 14.08
C SER A 49 -5.59 -2.92 15.55
N ASP A 50 -5.70 -4.15 16.04
CA ASP A 50 -5.45 -4.51 17.43
C ASP A 50 -3.95 -4.69 17.70
N PRO A 51 -3.43 -4.19 18.84
CA PRO A 51 -2.03 -4.37 19.20
C PRO A 51 -1.66 -5.85 19.35
N ILE A 52 -0.67 -6.30 18.59
CA ILE A 52 -0.07 -7.62 18.71
C ILE A 52 1.26 -7.56 19.45
N PRO A 53 1.58 -8.52 20.32
CA PRO A 53 2.89 -8.60 20.95
C PRO A 53 3.96 -8.98 19.92
N THR A 54 5.18 -8.49 20.11
CA THR A 54 6.32 -8.80 19.22
C THR A 54 7.39 -9.62 19.94
N THR A 55 8.13 -10.42 19.18
CA THR A 55 9.27 -11.19 19.71
C THR A 55 10.49 -10.29 19.81
N ILE A 56 10.94 -10.03 21.04
CA ILE A 56 12.10 -9.17 21.31
C ILE A 56 13.37 -10.03 21.32
N LYS A 57 14.41 -9.57 20.61
CA LYS A 57 15.76 -10.13 20.68
C LYS A 57 16.70 -9.11 21.32
N GLY A 58 17.35 -9.49 22.42
CA GLY A 58 18.17 -8.58 23.23
C GLY A 58 17.37 -7.86 24.31
N THR A 59 17.91 -6.77 24.84
CA THR A 59 17.31 -6.00 25.95
C THR A 59 16.97 -4.59 25.50
N ILE A 60 15.73 -4.16 25.75
CA ILE A 60 15.29 -2.79 25.47
C ILE A 60 15.79 -1.87 26.59
N PRO A 61 16.48 -0.76 26.29
CA PRO A 61 16.92 0.19 27.30
C PRO A 61 15.73 0.75 28.09
N THR A 62 15.87 0.80 29.42
CA THR A 62 14.80 1.20 30.35
C THR A 62 14.33 2.65 30.18
N TRP A 63 15.15 3.51 29.58
CA TRP A 63 14.82 4.90 29.29
C TRP A 63 13.97 5.08 28.03
N ILE A 64 13.74 4.03 27.23
CA ILE A 64 12.86 4.09 26.06
C ILE A 64 11.44 3.71 26.50
N ASN A 65 10.56 4.70 26.51
CA ASN A 65 9.12 4.50 26.73
C ASN A 65 8.34 5.45 25.82
N GLY A 66 7.44 4.91 25.01
CA GLY A 66 6.65 5.71 24.08
C GLY A 66 6.19 4.96 22.85
N SER A 67 5.91 5.69 21.77
CA SER A 67 5.47 5.12 20.50
C SER A 67 6.33 5.60 19.35
N PHE A 68 6.88 4.64 18.60
CA PHE A 68 7.53 4.90 17.33
C PHE A 68 6.51 4.75 16.20
N LEU A 69 6.30 5.84 15.45
CA LEU A 69 5.34 5.91 14.35
C LEU A 69 6.08 6.01 13.01
N ARG A 70 5.67 5.22 12.04
CA ARG A 70 6.18 5.28 10.66
C ARG A 70 5.01 5.28 9.69
N ASN A 71 5.05 6.19 8.71
CA ASN A 71 4.14 6.16 7.58
C ASN A 71 4.79 5.44 6.38
N GLY A 72 3.96 4.78 5.56
CA GLY A 72 4.40 4.16 4.31
C GLY A 72 3.22 3.72 3.45
N PRO A 73 3.46 3.40 2.17
CA PRO A 73 2.44 2.82 1.32
C PRO A 73 2.14 1.38 1.79
N GLY A 74 0.86 1.09 2.04
CA GLY A 74 0.42 -0.22 2.55
C GLY A 74 -0.62 -0.92 1.70
N LYS A 75 -1.25 -0.23 0.74
CA LYS A 75 -2.25 -0.83 -0.17
C LYS A 75 -1.99 -0.40 -1.60
N PHE A 76 -1.77 -1.39 -2.47
CA PHE A 76 -1.36 -1.17 -3.85
C PHE A 76 -2.44 -1.57 -4.88
N GLU A 77 -3.61 -2.00 -4.41
CA GLU A 77 -4.70 -2.47 -5.28
C GLU A 77 -6.08 -2.20 -4.68
N PHE A 78 -7.06 -1.98 -5.57
CA PHE A 78 -8.48 -1.86 -5.27
C PHE A 78 -9.26 -2.61 -6.35
N GLY A 79 -9.94 -3.69 -5.97
CA GLY A 79 -10.57 -4.60 -6.94
C GLY A 79 -9.54 -5.18 -7.91
N GLU A 80 -9.78 -5.00 -9.21
CA GLU A 80 -8.86 -5.41 -10.28
C GLU A 80 -7.79 -4.35 -10.60
N ASP A 81 -7.97 -3.12 -10.12
CA ASP A 81 -7.06 -2.00 -10.42
C ASP A 81 -5.84 -2.03 -9.49
N ARG A 82 -4.65 -1.80 -10.05
CA ARG A 82 -3.38 -1.80 -9.34
C ARG A 82 -2.60 -0.53 -9.61
N TYR A 83 -1.99 0.01 -8.55
CA TYR A 83 -1.04 1.11 -8.68
C TYR A 83 0.24 0.65 -9.38
N THR A 84 0.72 1.46 -10.31
CA THR A 84 1.93 1.17 -11.10
C THR A 84 3.19 1.72 -10.45
N HIS A 85 3.04 2.73 -9.59
CA HIS A 85 4.12 3.39 -8.90
C HIS A 85 4.10 3.10 -7.40
N TRP A 86 5.26 2.79 -6.83
CA TRP A 86 5.44 2.49 -5.42
C TRP A 86 5.04 3.63 -4.46
N PHE A 87 5.01 4.89 -4.91
CA PHE A 87 4.52 6.02 -4.12
C PHE A 87 3.01 6.24 -4.20
N ASP A 88 2.29 5.57 -5.09
CA ASP A 88 0.84 5.73 -5.21
C ASP A 88 0.05 4.82 -4.26
N GLY A 89 0.74 3.91 -3.56
CA GLY A 89 0.10 3.04 -2.59
C GLY A 89 -0.51 3.85 -1.45
N MET A 90 -1.71 3.46 -0.99
CA MET A 90 -2.40 4.19 0.07
C MET A 90 -1.64 4.13 1.39
N ALA A 91 -1.63 5.25 2.10
CA ALA A 91 -0.89 5.42 3.33
C ALA A 91 -1.39 4.50 4.46
N MET A 92 -0.45 3.76 5.05
CA MET A 92 -0.63 2.96 6.26
C MET A 92 0.30 3.50 7.35
N MET A 93 -0.28 3.78 8.50
CA MET A 93 0.46 4.13 9.71
C MET A 93 0.85 2.87 10.45
N HIS A 94 2.11 2.73 10.80
CA HIS A 94 2.66 1.67 11.63
C HIS A 94 3.03 2.25 12.99
N ARG A 95 2.69 1.54 14.08
CA ARG A 95 3.04 1.93 15.44
C ARG A 95 3.72 0.78 16.16
N PHE A 96 4.87 1.07 16.75
CA PHE A 96 5.53 0.24 17.75
C PHE A 96 5.42 0.95 19.09
N HIS A 97 4.64 0.40 20.01
CA HIS A 97 4.49 0.94 21.35
C HIS A 97 5.39 0.17 22.31
N ILE A 98 6.30 0.89 22.95
CA ILE A 98 7.33 0.37 23.84
C ILE A 98 7.01 0.85 25.25
N CYS A 99 6.77 -0.09 26.16
CA CYS A 99 6.49 0.20 27.57
C CYS A 99 7.08 -0.90 28.43
N GLU A 100 7.88 -0.54 29.45
CA GLU A 100 8.43 -1.48 30.43
C GLU A 100 9.16 -2.69 29.79
N GLY A 101 9.92 -2.44 28.72
CA GLY A 101 10.63 -3.50 28.01
C GLY A 101 9.76 -4.41 27.14
N ASN A 102 8.44 -4.18 27.07
CA ASN A 102 7.53 -4.85 26.15
C ASN A 102 7.30 -4.00 24.89
N VAL A 103 7.07 -4.66 23.76
CA VAL A 103 6.77 -3.99 22.48
C VAL A 103 5.54 -4.60 21.83
N THR A 104 4.57 -3.74 21.53
CA THR A 104 3.40 -4.09 20.74
C THR A 104 3.42 -3.38 19.39
N TYR A 105 2.89 -4.05 18.37
CA TYR A 105 2.76 -3.54 17.02
C TYR A 105 1.29 -3.43 16.63
N ASN A 106 0.92 -2.35 15.95
CA ASN A 106 -0.32 -2.29 15.19
C ASN A 106 -0.16 -1.39 13.97
N SER A 107 -1.05 -1.57 12.99
CA SER A 107 -1.08 -0.76 11.76
C SER A 107 -2.50 -0.40 11.36
N ARG A 108 -2.68 0.81 10.83
CA ARG A 108 -3.98 1.32 10.35
C ARG A 108 -3.84 2.08 9.05
N PHE A 109 -4.77 1.86 8.13
CA PHE A 109 -4.85 2.69 6.93
C PHE A 109 -5.33 4.09 7.29
N LEU A 110 -4.67 5.10 6.73
CA LEU A 110 -5.18 6.47 6.80
C LEU A 110 -6.45 6.56 5.94
N ARG A 111 -7.55 6.98 6.56
CA ARG A 111 -8.84 7.16 5.89
C ARG A 111 -8.86 8.50 5.14
N SER A 112 -7.94 8.67 4.19
CA SER A 112 -7.94 9.84 3.31
C SER A 112 -9.12 9.80 2.34
N ASP A 113 -9.45 10.95 1.75
CA ASP A 113 -10.49 11.03 0.71
C ASP A 113 -10.25 10.06 -0.45
N SER A 114 -8.99 9.93 -0.91
CA SER A 114 -8.60 8.93 -1.92
C SER A 114 -8.89 7.51 -1.45
N TYR A 115 -8.49 7.16 -0.22
CA TYR A 115 -8.72 5.82 0.32
C TYR A 115 -10.21 5.50 0.40
N VAL A 116 -11.01 6.42 0.96
CA VAL A 116 -12.45 6.23 1.15
C VAL A 116 -13.15 6.06 -0.20
N ARG A 117 -12.91 6.98 -1.15
CA ARG A 117 -13.53 6.93 -2.48
C ARG A 117 -13.14 5.67 -3.28
N ASN A 118 -11.88 5.26 -3.21
CA ASN A 118 -11.40 4.06 -3.89
C ASN A 118 -11.95 2.79 -3.24
N SER A 119 -12.07 2.78 -1.90
CA SER A 119 -12.65 1.67 -1.15
C SER A 119 -14.15 1.51 -1.41
N GLU A 120 -14.91 2.61 -1.44
CA GLU A 120 -16.36 2.60 -1.70
C GLU A 120 -16.70 2.05 -3.09
N LYS A 121 -15.86 2.36 -4.08
CA LYS A 121 -16.09 1.96 -5.48
C LYS A 121 -15.33 0.70 -5.89
N ASN A 122 -14.53 0.15 -4.96
CA ASN A 122 -13.64 -0.99 -5.18
C ASN A 122 -12.80 -0.87 -6.47
N ARG A 123 -12.31 0.33 -6.77
CA ARG A 123 -11.49 0.65 -7.95
C ARG A 123 -10.73 1.96 -7.75
N ILE A 124 -9.69 2.25 -8.53
CA ILE A 124 -8.92 3.50 -8.41
C ILE A 124 -9.68 4.63 -9.12
N VAL A 125 -10.31 5.52 -8.36
CA VAL A 125 -11.09 6.65 -8.88
C VAL A 125 -10.42 8.01 -8.70
N VAL A 126 -9.37 8.07 -7.89
CA VAL A 126 -8.53 9.26 -7.70
C VAL A 126 -7.17 9.01 -8.34
N SER A 127 -6.76 9.90 -9.24
CA SER A 127 -5.44 9.85 -9.86
C SER A 127 -4.37 10.24 -8.84
N GLU A 128 -3.30 9.45 -8.78
CA GLU A 128 -2.13 9.70 -7.93
C GLU A 128 -0.93 10.08 -8.82
N PHE A 129 0.30 10.06 -8.28
CA PHE A 129 1.49 10.55 -8.97
C PHE A 129 1.81 9.79 -10.26
N GLY A 130 1.81 8.46 -10.23
CA GLY A 130 2.16 7.61 -11.38
C GLY A 130 0.98 6.84 -12.00
N THR A 131 -0.19 6.87 -11.37
CA THR A 131 -1.36 6.09 -11.76
C THR A 131 -2.54 7.02 -12.00
N LEU A 132 -2.89 7.21 -13.27
CA LEU A 132 -4.09 7.95 -13.67
C LEU A 132 -5.33 7.10 -13.38
N ALA A 133 -6.29 7.65 -12.64
CA ALA A 133 -7.57 7.00 -12.44
C ALA A 133 -8.35 6.96 -13.74
N MET A 134 -8.94 5.80 -14.05
CA MET A 134 -9.83 5.69 -15.19
C MET A 134 -11.14 6.43 -14.87
N PRO A 135 -11.56 7.40 -15.72
CA PRO A 135 -12.79 8.13 -15.51
C PRO A 135 -13.98 7.18 -15.60
N ASP A 136 -14.97 7.41 -14.74
CA ASP A 136 -16.19 6.61 -14.69
C ASP A 136 -16.86 6.53 -16.08
N PRO A 137 -17.06 5.32 -16.65
CA PRO A 137 -17.69 5.15 -17.95
C PRO A 137 -19.04 5.88 -18.05
N CYS A 138 -19.84 5.83 -16.98
CA CYS A 138 -21.16 6.44 -16.94
C CYS A 138 -21.07 7.97 -16.93
N LYS A 139 -20.08 8.56 -16.24
CA LYS A 139 -19.87 10.01 -16.27
C LYS A 139 -19.46 10.50 -17.66
N ASN A 140 -18.65 9.73 -18.38
CA ASN A 140 -18.27 10.07 -19.75
C ASN A 140 -19.43 9.94 -20.74
N ILE A 141 -20.31 8.96 -20.56
CA ILE A 141 -21.49 8.78 -21.43
C ILE A 141 -22.49 9.93 -21.23
N PHE A 142 -22.82 10.28 -19.99
CA PHE A 142 -23.73 11.40 -19.71
C PHE A 142 -23.10 12.76 -20.07
N ALA A 143 -21.82 12.97 -19.79
CA ALA A 143 -21.14 14.20 -20.22
C ALA A 143 -21.15 14.36 -21.74
N ARG A 144 -20.96 13.27 -22.51
CA ARG A 144 -21.05 13.30 -23.97
C ARG A 144 -22.46 13.57 -24.48
N PHE A 145 -23.48 13.07 -23.80
CA PHE A 145 -24.88 13.28 -24.19
C PHE A 145 -25.39 14.69 -23.90
N PHE A 146 -24.84 15.35 -22.87
CA PHE A 146 -25.26 16.69 -22.45
C PHE A 146 -24.27 17.81 -22.79
N SER A 147 -23.24 17.52 -23.60
CA SER A 147 -22.39 18.56 -24.18
C SER A 147 -23.23 19.48 -25.05
N PRO A 148 -23.22 20.81 -24.83
CA PRO A 148 -23.90 21.75 -25.72
C PRO A 148 -23.34 21.60 -27.14
N HIS A 149 -24.21 21.31 -28.11
CA HIS A 149 -23.86 21.45 -29.51
C HIS A 149 -23.48 22.92 -29.74
N PRO A 150 -22.31 23.24 -30.33
CA PRO A 150 -22.07 24.58 -30.81
C PRO A 150 -23.08 24.83 -31.93
N LEU A 151 -24.10 25.64 -31.64
CA LEU A 151 -24.95 26.23 -32.65
C LEU A 151 -24.03 27.11 -33.50
N SER A 152 -23.63 26.60 -34.67
CA SER A 152 -23.10 27.43 -35.75
C SER A 152 -24.17 28.45 -36.08
N THR A 153 -23.95 29.68 -35.63
CA THR A 153 -24.74 30.83 -36.06
C THR A 153 -24.45 31.06 -37.55
N GLN A 154 -25.52 31.26 -38.35
CA GLN A 154 -25.46 31.54 -39.79
C GLN A 154 -24.61 32.77 -40.11
#